data_AF-A0A1I5M9V1-F1
#
_entry.id   AF-A0A1I5M9V1-F1
#
_cell.length_a   1.000
_cell.length_b   1.000
_cell.length_c   1.000
_cell.angle_alpha   90.00
_cell.angle_beta   90.00
_cell.angle_gamma   90.00
#
_symmetry.space_group_name_H-M   'P 1'
#
loop_
_entity.id
_entity.type
_entity.pdbx_description
1 polymer ?
#
loop_
_entity_poly.entity_id
_entity_poly.type
_entity_poly.pdbx_seq_one_letter_code
_entity_poly.pdbx_strand_id
1 'polypeptide(L)'
;MSFKTVYDLITANIDSNDYFQLRKEMIVRVFLYIATVILILFTFINLFIYKNYPVAFLDIIASIISLYSIKKLKNRNTLNLAVNISSFNLFFFFLIFLILNKNNDNGLFWIMFLPIFIIPLNGHNRGLIISLIFYAIAFTIAYFGIDEWQNGNWNFHSYIRFVISSLVLLYVIYVNELAIYRSNVLLSEKEKENKEYLKKLQEMAQI
;
A
#
# COMPACT_ATOMS: atom_id res chain seq x y z
N MET A 1 8.15 10.17 -22.63
CA MET A 1 9.05 9.54 -21.65
C MET A 1 9.31 8.10 -22.12
N SER A 2 10.57 7.68 -22.30
CA SER A 2 10.90 6.35 -22.84
C SER A 2 10.61 5.26 -21.80
N PHE A 3 10.16 4.07 -22.23
CA PHE A 3 9.96 2.89 -21.36
C PHE A 3 11.23 2.57 -20.57
N LYS A 4 12.39 2.77 -21.17
CA LYS A 4 13.70 2.60 -20.52
C LYS A 4 13.89 3.59 -19.36
N THR A 5 13.48 4.84 -19.52
CA THR A 5 13.55 5.86 -18.46
C THR A 5 12.65 5.52 -17.28
N VAL A 6 11.45 4.97 -17.53
CA VAL A 6 10.53 4.52 -16.47
C VAL A 6 11.09 3.29 -15.76
N TYR A 7 11.61 2.33 -16.53
CA TYR A 7 12.26 1.14 -15.99
C TYR A 7 13.47 1.49 -15.12
N ASP A 8 14.35 2.37 -15.57
CA ASP A 8 15.55 2.80 -14.83
C ASP A 8 15.18 3.60 -13.57
N LEU A 9 14.09 4.38 -13.59
CA LEU A 9 13.58 5.10 -12.43
C LEU A 9 13.02 4.15 -11.34
N ILE A 10 12.39 3.06 -11.76
CA ILE A 10 11.78 2.03 -10.90
C ILE A 10 12.84 1.08 -10.34
N THR A 11 13.82 0.70 -11.17
CA THR A 11 14.82 -0.32 -10.83
C THR A 11 16.13 0.23 -10.29
N ALA A 12 16.42 1.53 -10.48
CA ALA A 12 17.48 2.31 -9.83
C ALA A 12 18.79 1.56 -9.51
N ASN A 13 19.29 0.71 -10.43
CA ASN A 13 20.50 -0.10 -10.25
C ASN A 13 20.54 -0.84 -8.90
N ILE A 14 19.43 -1.49 -8.51
CA ILE A 14 19.38 -2.26 -7.27
C ILE A 14 20.26 -3.51 -7.40
N ASP A 15 21.46 -3.44 -6.83
CA ASP A 15 22.49 -4.48 -6.81
C ASP A 15 22.26 -5.45 -5.64
N SER A 16 21.09 -6.07 -5.61
CA SER A 16 20.66 -6.96 -4.53
C SER A 16 20.65 -8.40 -5.01
N ASN A 17 21.56 -9.21 -4.48
CA ASN A 17 21.58 -10.67 -4.66
C ASN A 17 20.35 -11.39 -4.05
N ASP A 18 19.44 -10.66 -3.39
CA ASP A 18 18.22 -11.18 -2.77
C ASP A 18 16.96 -10.70 -3.52
N TYR A 19 16.37 -11.60 -4.30
CA TYR A 19 15.15 -11.35 -5.09
C TYR A 19 13.99 -10.84 -4.22
N PHE A 20 13.92 -11.25 -2.95
CA PHE A 20 12.85 -10.85 -2.04
C PHE A 20 12.94 -9.37 -1.67
N GLN A 21 14.16 -8.87 -1.47
CA GLN A 21 14.40 -7.46 -1.17
C GLN A 21 14.17 -6.58 -2.39
N LEU A 22 14.64 -7.02 -3.57
CA LEU A 22 14.37 -6.36 -4.86
C LEU A 22 12.88 -6.14 -5.09
N ARG A 23 12.07 -7.20 -4.93
CA ARG A 23 10.61 -7.12 -5.07
C ARG A 23 10.04 -6.07 -4.12
N LYS A 24 10.40 -6.14 -2.84
CA LYS A 24 9.87 -5.22 -1.82
C LYS A 24 10.24 -3.77 -2.15
N GLU A 25 11.47 -3.51 -2.57
CA GLU A 25 11.92 -2.17 -2.97
C GLU A 25 11.15 -1.63 -4.19
N MET A 26 10.98 -2.45 -5.23
CA MET A 26 10.20 -2.07 -6.41
C MET A 26 8.75 -1.78 -6.07
N ILE A 27 8.10 -2.64 -5.28
CA ILE A 27 6.72 -2.45 -4.82
C ILE A 27 6.60 -1.12 -4.07
N VAL A 28 7.41 -0.91 -3.03
CA VAL A 28 7.35 0.31 -2.21
C VAL A 28 7.56 1.55 -3.07
N ARG A 29 8.53 1.52 -3.97
CA ARG A 29 8.85 2.65 -4.85
C ARG A 29 7.70 2.96 -5.81
N VAL A 30 7.18 1.97 -6.53
CA VAL A 30 6.05 2.15 -7.44
C VAL A 30 4.82 2.68 -6.71
N PHE A 31 4.49 2.08 -5.56
CA PHE A 31 3.36 2.51 -4.76
C PHE A 31 3.50 3.95 -4.28
N LEU A 32 4.68 4.35 -3.81
CA LEU A 32 4.90 5.73 -3.37
C LEU A 32 4.85 6.74 -4.52
N TYR A 33 5.36 6.38 -5.71
CA TYR A 33 5.22 7.23 -6.88
C TYR A 33 3.75 7.42 -7.26
N ILE A 34 2.99 6.33 -7.35
CA ILE A 34 1.55 6.37 -7.65
C ILE A 34 0.81 7.19 -6.59
N ALA A 35 1.05 6.93 -5.30
CA ALA A 35 0.43 7.67 -4.20
C ALA A 35 0.74 9.17 -4.27
N THR A 36 2.00 9.53 -4.52
CA THR A 36 2.40 10.93 -4.69
C THR A 36 1.64 11.61 -5.82
N VAL A 37 1.58 10.97 -6.99
CA VAL A 37 0.89 11.53 -8.15
C VAL A 37 -0.61 11.71 -7.87
N ILE A 38 -1.25 10.70 -7.28
CA ILE A 38 -2.67 10.76 -6.93
C ILE A 38 -2.94 11.88 -5.91
N LEU A 39 -2.14 11.98 -4.84
CA LEU A 39 -2.31 13.01 -3.80
C LEU A 39 -2.12 14.42 -4.36
N ILE A 40 -1.17 14.62 -5.28
CA ILE A 40 -1.01 15.91 -5.97
C ILE A 40 -2.25 16.21 -6.81
N LEU A 41 -2.76 15.24 -7.59
CA LEU A 41 -3.98 15.43 -8.38
C LEU A 41 -5.18 15.75 -7.48
N PHE A 42 -5.35 15.05 -6.36
CA PHE A 42 -6.41 15.32 -5.39
C PHE A 42 -6.27 16.68 -4.73
N THR A 43 -5.04 17.13 -4.46
CA THR A 43 -4.80 18.51 -4.01
C THR A 43 -5.40 19.51 -5.00
N PHE A 44 -5.10 19.37 -6.30
CA PHE A 44 -5.64 20.27 -7.32
C PHE A 44 -7.18 20.20 -7.39
N ILE A 45 -7.74 18.99 -7.39
CA ILE A 45 -9.19 18.78 -7.46
C ILE A 45 -9.88 19.40 -6.23
N ASN A 46 -9.37 19.14 -5.02
CA ASN A 46 -9.97 19.65 -3.79
C ASN A 46 -9.80 21.16 -3.64
N LEU A 47 -8.71 21.74 -4.13
CA LEU A 47 -8.45 23.18 -4.03
C LEU A 47 -9.25 23.99 -5.07
N PHE A 48 -9.34 23.52 -6.32
CA PHE A 48 -9.93 24.29 -7.41
C PHE A 48 -11.37 23.88 -7.76
N ILE A 49 -11.73 22.60 -7.62
CA ILE A 49 -13.04 22.08 -8.03
C ILE A 49 -13.99 22.05 -6.83
N TYR A 50 -13.66 21.25 -5.81
CA TYR A 50 -14.55 21.06 -4.65
C TYR A 50 -14.45 22.17 -3.61
N LYS A 51 -13.39 23.00 -3.67
CA LYS A 51 -13.07 24.05 -2.67
C LYS A 51 -13.05 23.51 -1.23
N ASN A 52 -12.66 22.24 -1.07
CA ASN A 52 -12.55 21.58 0.22
C ASN A 52 -11.12 21.76 0.76
N TYR A 53 -10.85 22.96 1.29
CA TYR A 53 -9.53 23.35 1.77
C TYR A 53 -8.95 22.42 2.85
N PRO A 54 -9.73 21.91 3.83
CA PRO A 54 -9.21 20.95 4.80
C PRO A 54 -8.65 19.68 4.17
N VAL A 55 -9.37 19.09 3.20
CA VAL A 55 -8.92 17.87 2.51
C VAL A 55 -7.75 18.19 1.57
N ALA A 56 -7.77 19.32 0.86
CA ALA A 56 -6.64 19.75 0.03
C ALA A 56 -5.34 19.92 0.85
N PHE A 57 -5.43 20.48 2.06
CA PHE A 57 -4.28 20.62 2.95
C PHE A 57 -3.74 19.28 3.43
N LEU A 58 -4.64 18.34 3.74
CA LEU A 58 -4.28 16.96 4.08
C LEU A 58 -3.54 16.27 2.92
N ASP A 59 -4.04 16.43 1.68
CA ASP A 59 -3.42 15.89 0.47
C ASP A 59 -1.99 16.44 0.26
N ILE A 60 -1.79 17.75 0.47
CA ILE A 60 -0.48 18.39 0.38
C ILE A 60 0.50 17.78 1.39
N ILE A 61 0.11 17.71 2.67
CA ILE A 61 0.97 17.13 3.71
C ILE A 61 1.34 15.68 3.36
N ALA A 62 0.34 14.87 2.99
CA ALA A 62 0.55 13.48 2.64
C ALA A 62 1.48 13.31 1.42
N SER A 63 1.35 14.19 0.41
CA SER A 63 2.21 14.17 -0.77
C SER A 63 3.67 14.54 -0.44
N ILE A 64 3.90 15.52 0.44
CA ILE A 64 5.24 15.91 0.90
C ILE A 64 5.90 14.76 1.66
N ILE A 65 5.17 14.08 2.56
CA ILE A 65 5.69 12.92 3.31
C ILE A 65 6.00 11.76 2.36
N SER A 66 5.16 11.54 1.35
CA SER A 66 5.39 10.52 0.32
C SER A 66 6.66 10.81 -0.50
N LEU A 67 6.83 12.05 -0.97
CA LEU A 67 8.04 12.50 -1.68
C LEU A 67 9.31 12.37 -0.82
N TYR A 68 9.21 12.70 0.46
CA TYR A 68 10.31 12.50 1.40
C TYR A 68 10.69 11.01 1.53
N SER A 69 9.69 10.13 1.60
CA SER A 69 9.89 8.68 1.69
C SER A 69 10.57 8.12 0.44
N ILE A 70 10.19 8.60 -0.77
CA ILE A 70 10.85 8.26 -2.03
C ILE A 70 12.33 8.65 -2.01
N LYS A 71 12.65 9.87 -1.57
CA LYS A 71 14.05 10.36 -1.52
C LYS A 71 14.94 9.55 -0.57
N LYS A 72 14.34 8.94 0.46
CA LYS A 72 15.06 8.12 1.44
C LYS A 72 15.27 6.67 0.99
N LEU A 73 14.61 6.17 -0.04
CA LEU A 73 14.82 4.81 -0.60
C LEU A 73 16.18 4.68 -1.31
N LYS A 74 17.26 4.48 -0.54
CA LYS A 74 18.61 4.23 -1.08
C LYS A 74 19.21 2.90 -0.59
N ASN A 75 19.02 2.56 0.68
CA ASN A 75 19.63 1.39 1.33
C ASN A 75 18.57 0.57 2.12
N ARG A 76 18.89 -0.68 2.47
CA ARG A 76 17.99 -1.59 3.22
C ARG A 76 17.44 -1.01 4.54
N ASN A 77 18.27 -0.36 5.35
CA ASN A 77 17.80 0.28 6.59
C ASN A 77 16.84 1.44 6.31
N THR A 78 17.09 2.18 5.22
CA THR A 78 16.22 3.28 4.80
C THR A 78 14.93 2.80 4.13
N LEU A 79 14.91 1.58 3.56
CA LEU A 79 13.70 0.94 3.05
C LEU A 79 12.69 0.66 4.16
N ASN A 80 13.12 0.01 5.25
CA ASN A 80 12.22 -0.29 6.37
C ASN A 80 11.69 0.98 7.03
N LEU A 81 12.53 2.02 7.12
CA LEU A 81 12.11 3.34 7.59
C LEU A 81 11.08 3.97 6.64
N ALA A 82 11.34 3.97 5.33
CA ALA A 82 10.41 4.48 4.32
C ALA A 82 9.06 3.75 4.36
N VAL A 83 9.08 2.42 4.49
CA VAL A 83 7.86 1.59 4.66
C VAL A 83 7.08 2.01 5.91
N ASN A 84 7.76 2.16 7.06
CA ASN A 84 7.11 2.54 8.31
C ASN A 84 6.50 3.95 8.22
N ILE A 85 7.25 4.94 7.71
CA ILE A 85 6.76 6.32 7.53
C ILE A 85 5.57 6.32 6.57
N SER A 86 5.67 5.62 5.45
CA SER A 86 4.60 5.58 4.44
C SER A 86 3.35 4.90 4.98
N SER A 87 3.50 3.82 5.74
CA SER A 87 2.37 3.10 6.34
C SER A 87 1.67 3.95 7.39
N PHE A 88 2.46 4.65 8.22
CA PHE A 88 1.93 5.61 9.19
C PHE A 88 1.18 6.75 8.47
N ASN A 89 1.80 7.33 7.43
CA ASN A 89 1.19 8.39 6.64
C ASN A 89 -0.16 7.95 6.04
N LEU A 90 -0.21 6.79 5.38
CA LEU A 90 -1.45 6.26 4.79
C LEU A 90 -2.52 5.99 5.85
N PHE A 91 -2.15 5.39 6.99
CA PHE A 91 -3.08 5.10 8.07
C PHE A 91 -3.78 6.37 8.57
N PHE A 92 -2.99 7.40 8.93
CA PHE A 92 -3.55 8.66 9.44
C PHE A 92 -4.23 9.48 8.35
N PHE A 93 -3.70 9.48 7.13
CA PHE A 93 -4.33 10.13 5.99
C PHE A 93 -5.76 9.63 5.79
N PHE A 94 -5.96 8.31 5.66
CA PHE A 94 -7.29 7.76 5.43
C PHE A 94 -8.22 7.91 6.64
N LEU A 95 -7.68 7.92 7.86
CA LEU A 95 -8.46 8.12 9.07
C LEU A 95 -8.95 9.58 9.20
N ILE A 96 -8.07 10.55 8.96
CA ILE A 96 -8.45 11.98 8.95
C ILE A 96 -9.40 12.24 7.77
N PHE A 97 -9.12 11.67 6.60
CA PHE A 97 -10.00 11.76 5.43
C PHE A 97 -11.41 11.24 5.75
N LEU A 98 -11.54 10.09 6.42
CA LEU A 98 -12.83 9.55 6.86
C LEU A 98 -13.58 10.51 7.77
N ILE A 99 -12.91 11.15 8.73
CA ILE A 99 -13.53 12.09 9.67
C ILE A 99 -14.01 13.35 8.94
N LEU A 100 -13.21 13.88 8.01
CA LEU A 100 -13.51 15.12 7.30
C LEU A 100 -14.56 14.92 6.19
N ASN A 101 -14.41 13.87 5.39
CA ASN A 101 -15.23 13.62 4.20
C ASN A 101 -16.46 12.75 4.50
N LYS A 102 -16.42 11.93 5.57
CA LYS A 102 -17.48 10.98 5.92
C LYS A 102 -17.72 10.03 4.73
N ASN A 103 -18.98 9.87 4.30
CA ASN A 103 -19.32 9.18 3.06
C ASN A 103 -19.82 10.14 1.96
N ASN A 104 -19.48 11.43 2.03
CA ASN A 104 -19.85 12.36 0.96
C ASN A 104 -19.17 11.92 -0.35
N ASP A 105 -19.91 11.95 -1.46
CA ASP A 105 -19.42 11.52 -2.78
C ASP A 105 -18.75 10.14 -2.79
N ASN A 106 -19.24 9.21 -1.95
CA ASN A 106 -18.69 7.87 -1.76
C ASN A 106 -17.27 7.85 -1.16
N GLY A 107 -16.97 8.78 -0.25
CA GLY A 107 -15.71 8.83 0.51
C GLY A 107 -15.23 7.48 1.06
N LEU A 108 -16.14 6.65 1.55
CA LEU A 108 -15.81 5.32 2.09
C LEU A 108 -15.20 4.37 1.06
N PHE A 109 -15.39 4.61 -0.23
CA PHE A 109 -14.73 3.85 -1.29
C PHE A 109 -13.20 4.00 -1.22
N TRP A 110 -12.71 5.20 -0.91
CA TRP A 110 -11.28 5.49 -0.90
C TRP A 110 -10.55 4.75 0.22
N ILE A 111 -11.16 4.60 1.40
CA ILE A 111 -10.55 3.89 2.52
C ILE A 111 -10.45 2.37 2.28
N MET A 112 -11.19 1.82 1.31
CA MET A 112 -11.03 0.42 0.90
C MET A 112 -9.68 0.15 0.24
N PHE A 113 -8.98 1.17 -0.26
CA PHE A 113 -7.64 0.99 -0.81
C PHE A 113 -6.55 0.83 0.25
N LEU A 114 -6.82 1.12 1.52
CA LEU A 114 -5.80 0.99 2.57
C LEU A 114 -5.13 -0.40 2.61
N PRO A 115 -5.86 -1.55 2.73
CA PRO A 115 -5.22 -2.86 2.76
C PRO A 115 -4.44 -3.18 1.47
N ILE A 116 -4.90 -2.67 0.32
CA ILE A 116 -4.22 -2.83 -0.97
C ILE A 116 -2.81 -2.23 -0.91
N PHE A 117 -2.62 -1.14 -0.16
CA PHE A 117 -1.30 -0.54 0.04
C PHE A 117 -0.54 -1.13 1.24
N ILE A 118 -1.19 -1.21 2.40
CA ILE A 118 -0.53 -1.56 3.67
C ILE A 118 0.00 -3.00 3.68
N ILE A 119 -0.74 -3.95 3.09
CA ILE A 119 -0.35 -5.36 3.12
C ILE A 119 0.92 -5.63 2.28
N PRO A 120 1.00 -5.24 1.00
CA PRO A 120 2.23 -5.40 0.23
C PRO A 120 3.44 -4.65 0.82
N LEU A 121 3.23 -3.48 1.43
CA LEU A 121 4.31 -2.69 2.04
C LEU A 121 4.91 -3.36 3.28
N ASN A 122 4.06 -3.93 4.16
CA ASN A 122 4.46 -4.47 5.46
C ASN A 122 4.60 -6.00 5.47
N GLY A 123 4.17 -6.68 4.40
CA GLY A 123 4.01 -8.12 4.34
C GLY A 123 2.68 -8.60 4.95
N HIS A 124 2.32 -9.85 4.65
CA HIS A 124 1.01 -10.43 4.97
C HIS A 124 0.63 -10.32 6.47
N ASN A 125 1.52 -10.65 7.41
CA ASN A 125 1.18 -10.65 8.84
C ASN A 125 1.04 -9.23 9.42
N ARG A 126 2.10 -8.42 9.31
CA ARG A 126 2.11 -7.07 9.89
C ARG A 126 1.12 -6.15 9.19
N GLY A 127 0.99 -6.28 7.87
CA GLY A 127 0.02 -5.54 7.09
C GLY A 127 -1.42 -5.87 7.50
N LEU A 128 -1.75 -7.15 7.68
CA LEU A 128 -3.08 -7.58 8.15
C LEU A 128 -3.43 -6.96 9.50
N ILE A 129 -2.51 -6.99 10.48
CA ILE A 129 -2.74 -6.40 11.81
C ILE A 129 -3.04 -4.90 11.69
N ILE A 130 -2.23 -4.15 10.93
CA ILE A 130 -2.43 -2.71 10.74
C ILE A 130 -3.79 -2.44 10.08
N SER A 131 -4.16 -3.21 9.05
CA SER A 131 -5.43 -3.07 8.35
C SER A 131 -6.63 -3.43 9.23
N LEU A 132 -6.52 -4.46 10.08
CA LEU A 132 -7.57 -4.82 11.05
C LEU A 132 -7.78 -3.71 12.08
N ILE A 133 -6.71 -3.14 12.63
CA ILE A 133 -6.79 -2.01 13.57
C ILE A 133 -7.47 -0.82 12.88
N PHE A 134 -7.06 -0.50 11.65
CA PHE A 134 -7.69 0.58 10.90
C PHE A 134 -9.18 0.34 10.70
N TYR A 135 -9.56 -0.84 10.22
CA TYR A 135 -10.96 -1.14 9.96
C TYR A 135 -11.80 -1.21 11.22
N ALA A 136 -11.28 -1.69 12.35
CA ALA A 136 -11.99 -1.60 13.62
C ALA A 136 -12.37 -0.14 13.96
N ILE A 137 -11.42 0.79 13.78
CA ILE A 137 -11.67 2.22 14.00
C ILE A 137 -12.64 2.79 12.95
N ALA A 138 -12.40 2.51 11.67
CA ALA A 138 -13.21 3.02 10.57
C ALA A 138 -14.66 2.53 10.63
N PHE A 139 -14.87 1.25 10.96
CA PHE A 139 -16.22 0.68 11.15
C PHE A 139 -16.93 1.30 12.35
N THR A 140 -16.20 1.62 13.42
CA THR A 140 -16.77 2.32 14.57
C THR A 140 -17.23 3.73 14.17
N ILE A 141 -16.39 4.50 13.49
CA ILE A 141 -16.73 5.84 13.01
C ILE A 141 -17.93 5.79 12.05
N ALA A 142 -17.92 4.86 11.10
CA ALA A 142 -19.00 4.71 10.12
C ALA A 142 -20.32 4.25 10.76
N TYR A 143 -20.27 3.47 11.85
CA TYR A 143 -21.46 3.07 12.61
C TYR A 143 -22.12 4.27 13.28
N PHE A 144 -21.34 5.15 13.92
CA PHE A 144 -21.87 6.40 14.48
C PHE A 144 -22.39 7.38 13.44
N GLY A 145 -21.99 7.22 12.18
CA GLY A 145 -22.53 8.02 11.09
C GLY A 145 -23.93 7.63 10.61
N ILE A 146 -24.47 6.48 11.07
CA ILE A 146 -25.78 5.96 10.64
C ILE A 146 -26.87 7.01 10.88
N ASP A 147 -27.71 7.22 9.87
CA ASP A 147 -28.80 8.19 9.80
C ASP A 147 -28.36 9.67 9.88
N GLU A 148 -27.11 9.97 10.20
CA GLU A 148 -26.55 11.34 10.19
C GLU A 148 -25.87 11.68 8.85
N TRP A 149 -25.14 10.74 8.26
CA TRP A 149 -24.35 11.00 7.07
C TRP A 149 -25.24 11.02 5.81
N GLN A 150 -24.85 11.86 4.85
CA GLN A 150 -25.55 11.99 3.56
C GLN A 150 -27.06 12.27 3.71
N ASN A 151 -27.44 13.11 4.70
CA ASN A 151 -28.83 13.44 5.01
C ASN A 151 -29.70 12.21 5.31
N GLY A 152 -29.15 11.21 6.02
CA GLY A 152 -29.85 9.98 6.39
C GLY A 152 -29.83 8.87 5.35
N ASN A 153 -29.24 9.09 4.18
CA ASN A 153 -29.09 8.03 3.17
C ASN A 153 -28.08 6.94 3.61
N TRP A 154 -27.18 7.28 4.53
CA TRP A 154 -26.30 6.32 5.16
C TRP A 154 -27.04 5.55 6.26
N ASN A 155 -27.73 4.49 5.87
CA ASN A 155 -28.49 3.62 6.78
C ASN A 155 -27.71 2.36 7.18
N PHE A 156 -28.30 1.58 8.09
CA PHE A 156 -27.72 0.32 8.56
C PHE A 156 -27.40 -0.68 7.43
N HIS A 157 -28.22 -0.73 6.37
CA HIS A 157 -27.98 -1.63 5.24
C HIS A 157 -26.73 -1.23 4.44
N SER A 158 -26.55 0.08 4.20
CA SER A 158 -25.33 0.63 3.57
C SER A 158 -24.09 0.37 4.43
N TYR A 159 -24.20 0.51 5.75
CA TYR A 159 -23.13 0.17 6.70
C TYR A 159 -22.71 -1.29 6.61
N ILE A 160 -23.66 -2.23 6.65
CA ILE A 160 -23.37 -3.67 6.56
C ILE A 160 -22.70 -4.02 5.22
N ARG A 161 -23.16 -3.44 4.11
CA ARG A 161 -22.52 -3.61 2.79
C ARG A 161 -21.07 -3.15 2.80
N PHE A 162 -20.79 -2.00 3.41
CA PHE A 162 -19.45 -1.46 3.53
C PHE A 162 -18.53 -2.37 4.37
N VAL A 163 -19.01 -2.86 5.52
CA VAL A 163 -18.25 -3.79 6.39
C VAL A 163 -17.93 -5.08 5.65
N ILE A 164 -18.94 -5.73 5.05
CA ILE A 164 -18.76 -7.00 4.34
C ILE A 164 -17.79 -6.83 3.17
N SER A 165 -17.99 -5.80 2.35
CA SER A 165 -17.13 -5.54 1.18
C SER A 165 -15.68 -5.29 1.59
N SER A 166 -15.47 -4.54 2.67
CA SER A 166 -14.13 -4.24 3.20
C SER A 166 -13.45 -5.50 3.75
N LEU A 167 -14.18 -6.36 4.46
CA LEU A 167 -13.63 -7.63 4.98
C LEU A 167 -13.32 -8.64 3.87
N VAL A 168 -14.18 -8.74 2.85
CA VAL A 168 -13.92 -9.58 1.68
C VAL A 168 -12.67 -9.09 0.95
N LEU A 169 -12.54 -7.78 0.72
CA LEU A 169 -11.36 -7.21 0.09
C LEU A 169 -10.10 -7.45 0.92
N LEU A 170 -10.16 -7.24 2.24
CA LEU A 170 -9.05 -7.51 3.15
C LEU A 170 -8.58 -8.96 3.03
N TYR A 171 -9.52 -9.90 3.03
CA TYR A 171 -9.22 -11.33 2.90
C TYR A 171 -8.55 -11.64 1.55
N VAL A 172 -9.09 -11.12 0.45
CA VAL A 172 -8.51 -11.31 -0.89
C VAL A 172 -7.09 -10.78 -0.97
N ILE A 173 -6.84 -9.57 -0.46
CA ILE A 173 -5.49 -8.98 -0.48
C ILE A 173 -4.52 -9.76 0.42
N TYR A 174 -4.98 -10.20 1.60
CA TYR A 174 -4.18 -11.05 2.49
C TYR A 174 -3.78 -12.37 1.82
N VAL A 175 -4.75 -13.09 1.25
CA VAL A 175 -4.50 -14.37 0.57
C VAL A 175 -3.57 -14.17 -0.63
N ASN A 176 -3.75 -13.10 -1.40
CA ASN A 176 -2.87 -12.78 -2.52
C ASN A 176 -1.42 -12.57 -2.07
N GLU A 177 -1.18 -11.74 -1.06
CA GLU A 177 0.19 -11.49 -0.57
C GLU A 177 0.80 -12.74 0.09
N LEU A 178 -0.02 -13.57 0.77
CA LEU A 178 0.42 -14.85 1.31
C LEU A 178 0.82 -15.84 0.21
N ALA A 179 0.03 -15.92 -0.87
CA ALA A 179 0.31 -16.78 -2.01
C ALA A 179 1.62 -16.36 -2.70
N ILE A 180 1.80 -15.04 -2.92
CA ILE A 180 3.05 -14.51 -3.48
C ILE A 180 4.24 -14.81 -2.58
N TYR A 181 4.09 -14.62 -1.26
CA TYR A 181 5.14 -14.95 -0.30
C TYR A 181 5.55 -16.43 -0.40
N ARG A 182 4.59 -17.36 -0.35
CA ARG A 182 4.84 -18.80 -0.46
C ARG A 182 5.49 -19.18 -1.80
N SER A 183 5.01 -18.60 -2.90
CA SER A 183 5.60 -18.83 -4.22
C SER A 183 7.06 -18.42 -4.27
N ASN A 184 7.42 -17.29 -3.67
CA ASN A 184 8.80 -16.81 -3.64
C ASN A 184 9.71 -17.69 -2.76
N VAL A 185 9.20 -18.19 -1.64
CA VAL A 185 9.94 -19.14 -0.80
C VAL A 185 10.26 -20.42 -1.58
N LEU A 186 9.26 -21.02 -2.23
CA LEU A 186 9.44 -22.23 -3.04
C LEU A 186 10.40 -22.01 -4.22
N LEU A 187 10.36 -20.84 -4.87
CA LEU A 187 11.30 -20.49 -5.93
C LEU A 187 12.73 -20.39 -5.39
N SER A 188 12.91 -19.75 -4.22
CA SER A 188 14.24 -19.62 -3.60
C SER A 188 14.83 -20.97 -3.17
N GLU A 189 14.00 -21.92 -2.75
CA GLU A 189 14.43 -23.28 -2.42
C GLU A 189 14.90 -24.03 -3.66
N LYS A 190 14.10 -23.99 -4.74
CA LYS A 190 14.49 -24.60 -6.03
C LYS A 190 15.75 -24.01 -6.64
N GLU A 191 15.96 -22.70 -6.51
CA GLU A 191 17.19 -22.06 -6.99
C GLU A 191 18.43 -22.53 -6.22
N LYS A 192 18.30 -22.75 -4.90
CA LYS A 192 19.39 -23.31 -4.09
C LYS A 192 19.71 -24.74 -4.49
N GLU A 193 18.69 -25.58 -4.63
CA GLU A 193 18.85 -26.98 -5.09
C GLU A 193 19.52 -27.05 -6.46
N ASN A 194 19.11 -26.20 -7.41
CA ASN A 194 19.69 -26.17 -8.74
C ASN A 194 21.15 -25.69 -8.73
N LYS A 195 21.49 -24.68 -7.91
CA LYS A 195 22.89 -24.25 -7.73
C LYS A 195 23.76 -25.35 -7.14
N GLU A 196 23.26 -26.10 -6.16
CA GLU A 196 23.98 -27.25 -5.59
C GLU A 196 24.17 -28.37 -6.61
N TYR A 197 23.15 -28.64 -7.43
CA TYR A 197 23.22 -29.63 -8.50
C TYR A 197 24.25 -29.25 -9.57
N LEU A 198 24.24 -27.98 -10.03
CA LEU A 198 25.22 -27.48 -10.99
C LEU A 198 26.65 -27.53 -10.46
N LYS A 199 26.84 -27.23 -9.17
CA LYS A 199 28.16 -27.33 -8.53
C LYS A 199 28.68 -28.78 -8.54
N LYS A 200 27.82 -29.76 -8.21
CA LYS A 200 28.18 -31.19 -8.29
C LYS A 200 28.53 -31.63 -9.72
N LEU A 201 27.80 -31.14 -10.73
CA LEU A 201 28.12 -31.42 -12.13
C LEU A 201 29.46 -30.84 -12.56
N GLN A 202 29.79 -29.62 -12.11
CA GLN A 202 31.10 -29.01 -12.38
C GLN A 202 32.24 -29.79 -11.73
N GLU A 203 32.06 -30.24 -10.49
CA GLU A 203 33.03 -31.09 -9.78
C GLU A 203 33.23 -32.44 -10.51
N MET A 204 32.15 -33.05 -11.03
CA MET A 204 32.24 -34.29 -11.81
C MET A 204 32.89 -34.12 -13.18
N ALA A 205 32.73 -32.95 -13.82
CA ALA A 205 33.31 -32.67 -15.15
C ALA A 205 34.80 -32.26 -15.11
N GLN A 206 35.34 -31.97 -13.93
CA GLN A 206 36.77 -31.64 -13.73
C GLN A 206 37.64 -32.85 -13.40
N ILE A 207 37.04 -34.05 -13.31
CA ILE A 207 37.69 -35.35 -13.14
C ILE A 207 37.79 -36.03 -14.51
#